data_AF-A0A653MQI1-F1
#
_entry.id   AF-A0A653MQI1-F1
#
_cell.length_a   1.000
_cell.length_b   1.000
_cell.length_c   1.000
_cell.angle_alpha   90.00
_cell.angle_beta   90.00
_cell.angle_gamma   90.00
#
_symmetry.space_group_name_H-M   'P 1'
#
loop_
_entity.id
_entity.type
_entity.pdbx_description
1 polymer ?
#
loop_
_entity_poly.entity_id
_entity_poly.type
_entity_poly.pdbx_seq_one_letter_code
_entity_poly.pdbx_strand_id
1 'polypeptide(L)'
;MTITILDTASGMRSVLDAPEVERPARLRAMLEPVADMYRYFPGEVDLLAMHSMGSGFPIDRSRDRVVDALDRLVAADAWGRISRALHAAVASQLDAVPALVVPDITVLLVLGDPDDTYFIESIRGFIGNGSATGFISLILWPTEENLARLEAAAVHELNHNLRYAPGGVVWDPATVVVGEQVVSEGLADAFARQMYGPSGYTPIGVAHLDDDAVFDRVVEGVDVGGMQHFVSWVHGDEAALRYGGEPVGLPMGAGYAAGNRLVDAYLAATGTTAAEALHVPSATIIEVALRELG
;
A
#
# COMPACT_ATOMS: atom_id res chain seq x y z
N MET A 1 5.50 -18.15 -11.88
CA MET A 1 5.52 -16.83 -11.24
C MET A 1 6.96 -16.41 -11.04
N THR A 2 7.25 -15.15 -11.33
CA THR A 2 8.52 -14.46 -11.07
C THR A 2 8.26 -13.20 -10.26
N ILE A 3 9.05 -12.96 -9.20
CA ILE A 3 9.08 -11.67 -8.51
C ILE A 3 10.36 -10.94 -8.92
N THR A 4 10.23 -9.90 -9.72
CA THR A 4 11.34 -9.07 -10.20
C THR A 4 11.49 -7.85 -9.30
N ILE A 5 12.53 -7.85 -8.47
CA ILE A 5 12.89 -6.66 -7.68
C ILE A 5 13.77 -5.75 -8.54
N LEU A 6 13.32 -4.54 -8.84
CA LEU A 6 14.09 -3.58 -9.61
C LEU A 6 15.28 -3.05 -8.79
N ASP A 7 16.45 -2.94 -9.42
CA ASP A 7 17.64 -2.30 -8.83
C ASP A 7 17.52 -0.77 -8.87
N THR A 8 16.56 -0.28 -8.09
CA THR A 8 16.32 1.15 -7.94
C THR A 8 17.32 1.81 -7.00
N ALA A 9 18.13 1.03 -6.27
CA ALA A 9 19.27 1.57 -5.53
C ALA A 9 20.29 2.19 -6.49
N SER A 10 20.74 1.41 -7.49
CA SER A 10 21.63 1.90 -8.55
C SER A 10 20.95 2.97 -9.42
N GLY A 11 19.66 2.81 -9.69
CA GLY A 11 18.85 3.80 -10.41
C GLY A 11 18.83 5.17 -9.73
N MET A 12 18.45 5.22 -8.45
CA MET A 12 18.43 6.46 -7.68
C MET A 12 19.82 7.08 -7.54
N ARG A 13 20.87 6.25 -7.34
CA ARG A 13 22.25 6.73 -7.33
C ARG A 13 22.63 7.42 -8.64
N SER A 14 22.32 6.78 -9.77
CA SER A 14 22.58 7.31 -11.11
C SER A 14 21.87 8.65 -11.35
N VAL A 15 20.65 8.83 -10.83
CA VAL A 15 19.93 10.11 -10.89
C VAL A 15 20.64 11.16 -10.02
N LEU A 16 20.96 10.84 -8.77
CA LEU A 16 21.52 11.79 -7.80
C LEU A 16 22.94 12.26 -8.15
N ASP A 17 23.73 11.41 -8.81
CA ASP A 17 25.12 11.71 -9.20
C ASP A 17 25.23 12.40 -10.56
N ALA A 18 24.15 12.47 -11.32
CA ALA A 18 24.14 13.12 -12.63
C ALA A 18 24.09 14.65 -12.52
N PRO A 19 24.61 15.37 -13.55
CA PRO A 19 24.33 16.79 -13.73
C PRO A 19 22.82 17.05 -13.74
N GLU A 20 22.38 18.18 -13.17
CA GLU A 20 20.95 18.50 -13.00
C GLU A 20 20.13 18.37 -14.28
N VAL A 21 20.70 18.81 -15.42
CA VAL A 21 20.07 18.73 -16.75
C VAL A 21 19.80 17.29 -17.22
N GLU A 22 20.53 16.30 -16.71
CA GLU A 22 20.39 14.89 -17.09
C GLU A 22 19.45 14.11 -16.16
N ARG A 23 19.21 14.60 -14.93
CA ARG A 23 18.43 13.88 -13.90
C ARG A 23 17.02 13.50 -14.36
N PRO A 24 16.25 14.36 -15.06
CA PRO A 24 14.92 14.00 -15.54
C PRO A 24 14.93 12.79 -16.50
N ALA A 25 15.90 12.73 -17.40
CA ALA A 25 16.01 11.62 -18.35
C ALA A 25 16.38 10.31 -17.64
N ARG A 26 17.28 10.37 -16.66
CA ARG A 26 17.69 9.20 -15.86
C ARG A 26 16.58 8.69 -14.96
N LEU A 27 15.82 9.60 -14.33
CA LEU A 27 14.67 9.22 -13.51
C LEU A 27 13.60 8.54 -14.35
N ARG A 28 13.29 9.07 -15.54
CA ARG A 28 12.35 8.43 -16.47
C ARG A 28 12.82 7.02 -16.85
N ALA A 29 14.09 6.85 -17.21
CA ALA A 29 14.64 5.54 -17.55
C ALA A 29 14.58 4.53 -16.38
N MET A 30 14.75 5.00 -15.14
CA MET A 30 14.62 4.18 -13.94
C MET A 30 13.17 3.72 -13.71
N LEU A 31 12.18 4.57 -14.00
CA LEU A 31 10.75 4.30 -13.78
C LEU A 31 10.08 3.58 -14.95
N GLU A 32 10.66 3.59 -16.14
CA GLU A 32 10.13 2.95 -17.35
C GLU A 32 9.65 1.49 -17.13
N PRO A 33 10.37 0.63 -16.38
CA PRO A 33 9.92 -0.75 -16.17
C PRO A 33 8.57 -0.89 -15.43
N VAL A 34 8.08 0.17 -14.78
CA VAL A 34 6.77 0.20 -14.11
C VAL A 34 5.75 1.11 -14.79
N ALA A 35 6.00 1.56 -16.03
CA ALA A 35 5.06 2.43 -16.74
C ALA A 35 3.64 1.83 -16.84
N ASP A 36 3.56 0.51 -17.07
CA ASP A 36 2.31 -0.24 -17.17
C ASP A 36 1.54 -0.35 -15.85
N MET A 37 2.12 0.06 -14.72
CA MET A 37 1.37 0.24 -13.46
C MET A 37 0.24 1.27 -13.62
N TYR A 38 0.43 2.26 -14.50
CA TYR A 38 -0.53 3.32 -14.78
C TYR A 38 -1.44 3.01 -15.98
N ARG A 39 -1.57 1.73 -16.40
CA ARG A 39 -2.36 1.32 -17.57
C ARG A 39 -3.83 1.76 -17.58
N TYR A 40 -4.40 2.05 -16.41
CA TYR A 40 -5.77 2.54 -16.26
C TYR A 40 -5.88 4.07 -16.18
N PHE A 41 -4.74 4.77 -16.18
CA PHE A 41 -4.73 6.23 -16.21
C PHE A 41 -5.22 6.73 -17.58
N PRO A 42 -6.09 7.76 -17.62
CA PRO A 42 -6.60 8.27 -18.88
C PRO A 42 -5.50 9.04 -19.64
N GLY A 43 -5.05 8.48 -20.76
CA GLY A 43 -4.10 9.13 -21.67
C GLY A 43 -2.64 8.73 -21.45
N GLU A 44 -1.71 9.47 -22.07
CA GLU A 44 -0.27 9.28 -21.87
C GLU A 44 0.15 9.77 -20.48
N VAL A 45 0.99 8.99 -19.81
CA VAL A 45 1.45 9.26 -18.45
C VAL A 45 2.86 9.84 -18.49
N ASP A 46 3.07 11.00 -17.87
CA ASP A 46 4.41 11.49 -17.57
C ASP A 46 4.90 10.87 -16.25
N LEU A 47 5.81 9.90 -16.34
CA LEU A 47 6.37 9.21 -15.18
C LEU A 47 7.07 10.16 -14.20
N LEU A 48 7.60 11.30 -14.66
CA LEU A 48 8.19 12.29 -13.77
C LEU A 48 7.11 13.00 -12.95
N ALA A 49 6.01 13.39 -13.60
CA ALA A 49 4.87 13.99 -12.92
C ALA A 49 4.24 13.01 -11.93
N MET A 50 4.11 11.72 -12.29
CA MET A 50 3.60 10.70 -11.38
C MET A 50 4.53 10.48 -10.18
N HIS A 51 5.84 10.45 -10.40
CA HIS A 51 6.83 10.34 -9.32
C HIS A 51 6.71 11.51 -8.34
N SER A 52 6.65 12.75 -8.84
CA SER A 52 6.49 13.93 -7.98
C SER A 52 5.12 13.96 -7.28
N MET A 53 4.04 13.60 -7.97
CA MET A 53 2.69 13.56 -7.40
C MET A 53 2.56 12.49 -6.30
N GLY A 54 3.28 11.37 -6.44
CA GLY A 54 3.35 10.29 -5.45
C GLY A 54 4.34 10.53 -4.32
N SER A 55 4.80 11.77 -4.11
CA SER A 55 5.78 12.12 -3.08
C SER A 55 7.13 11.42 -3.24
N GLY A 56 7.56 11.12 -4.46
CA GLY A 56 8.89 10.58 -4.74
C GLY A 56 10.01 11.60 -4.53
N PHE A 57 11.23 11.13 -4.24
CA PHE A 57 12.37 11.99 -3.89
C PHE A 57 12.61 13.12 -4.91
N PRO A 58 12.99 14.32 -4.45
CA PRO A 58 13.29 15.43 -5.34
C PRO A 58 14.61 15.21 -6.08
N ILE A 59 14.65 15.62 -7.35
CA ILE A 59 15.86 15.55 -8.18
C ILE A 59 16.62 16.87 -8.26
N ASP A 60 16.05 17.97 -7.75
CA ASP A 60 16.56 19.34 -7.87
C ASP A 60 16.93 19.98 -6.51
N ARG A 61 16.56 19.33 -5.39
CA ARG A 61 16.82 19.79 -4.02
C ARG A 61 17.12 18.62 -3.09
N SER A 62 17.55 18.94 -1.86
CA SER A 62 17.71 17.97 -0.76
C SER A 62 18.59 16.76 -1.06
N ARG A 63 19.51 16.87 -2.05
CA ARG A 63 20.34 15.77 -2.55
C ARG A 63 21.05 15.02 -1.43
N ASP A 64 21.73 15.72 -0.53
CA ASP A 64 22.55 15.07 0.51
C ASP A 64 21.68 14.25 1.48
N ARG A 65 20.49 14.76 1.85
CA ARG A 65 19.53 14.00 2.67
C ARG A 65 19.03 12.75 1.95
N VAL A 66 18.76 12.85 0.64
CA VAL A 66 18.31 11.70 -0.16
C VAL A 66 19.43 10.67 -0.34
N VAL A 67 20.67 11.13 -0.56
CA VAL A 67 21.87 10.27 -0.62
C VAL A 67 22.07 9.51 0.68
N ASP A 68 22.01 10.19 1.83
CA ASP A 68 22.14 9.56 3.14
C ASP A 68 21.01 8.55 3.39
N ALA A 69 19.78 8.88 3.02
CA ALA A 69 18.64 7.97 3.12
C ALA A 69 18.81 6.74 2.22
N LEU A 70 19.37 6.91 1.01
CA LEU A 70 19.65 5.81 0.10
C LEU A 70 20.71 4.87 0.68
N ASP A 71 21.77 5.43 1.25
CA ASP A 71 22.83 4.66 1.92
C ASP A 71 22.27 3.84 3.08
N ARG A 72 21.31 4.38 3.84
CA ARG A 72 20.62 3.65 4.92
C ARG A 72 19.79 2.48 4.39
N LEU A 73 19.07 2.63 3.29
CA LEU A 73 18.33 1.52 2.66
C LEU A 73 19.26 0.42 2.17
N VAL A 74 20.38 0.79 1.54
CA VAL A 74 21.40 -0.16 1.06
C VAL A 74 22.04 -0.90 2.23
N ALA A 75 22.46 -0.18 3.28
CA ALA A 75 23.04 -0.77 4.48
C ALA A 75 22.07 -1.72 5.20
N ALA A 76 20.77 -1.45 5.11
CA ALA A 76 19.72 -2.28 5.69
C ALA A 76 19.29 -3.47 4.81
N ASP A 77 19.92 -3.71 3.65
CA ASP A 77 19.52 -4.72 2.67
C ASP A 77 18.02 -4.64 2.30
N ALA A 78 17.50 -3.42 2.11
CA ALA A 78 16.06 -3.19 1.95
C ALA A 78 15.45 -4.03 0.80
N TRP A 79 16.08 -4.02 -0.37
CA TRP A 79 15.64 -4.80 -1.54
C TRP A 79 15.70 -6.32 -1.30
N GLY A 80 16.78 -6.81 -0.67
CA GLY A 80 16.92 -8.23 -0.35
C GLY A 80 15.89 -8.70 0.68
N ARG A 81 15.61 -7.88 1.70
CA ARG A 81 14.57 -8.12 2.71
C ARG A 81 13.18 -8.20 2.08
N ILE A 82 12.82 -7.23 1.23
CA ILE A 82 11.56 -7.24 0.47
C ILE A 82 11.47 -8.52 -0.37
N SER A 83 12.52 -8.85 -1.14
CA SER A 83 12.54 -10.05 -1.98
C SER A 83 12.22 -11.31 -1.17
N ARG A 84 12.92 -11.53 -0.06
CA ARG A 84 12.73 -12.71 0.79
C ARG A 84 11.34 -12.74 1.43
N ALA A 85 10.86 -11.59 1.91
CA ALA A 85 9.54 -11.46 2.51
C ALA A 85 8.42 -11.83 1.52
N LEU A 86 8.47 -11.29 0.30
CA LEU A 86 7.48 -11.56 -0.74
C LEU A 86 7.46 -13.04 -1.14
N HIS A 87 8.63 -13.68 -1.30
CA HIS A 87 8.68 -15.11 -1.60
C HIS A 87 8.11 -15.97 -0.45
N ALA A 88 8.43 -15.63 0.80
CA ALA A 88 7.89 -16.32 1.97
C ALA A 88 6.37 -16.14 2.09
N ALA A 89 5.87 -14.94 1.81
CA ALA A 89 4.44 -14.63 1.85
C ALA A 89 3.67 -15.35 0.75
N VAL A 90 4.21 -15.42 -0.48
CA VAL A 90 3.58 -16.24 -1.53
C VAL A 90 3.56 -17.72 -1.16
N ALA A 91 4.64 -18.25 -0.59
CA ALA A 91 4.65 -19.65 -0.14
C ALA A 91 3.55 -19.89 0.93
N SER A 92 3.46 -19.02 1.94
CA SER A 92 2.40 -19.05 2.95
C SER A 92 0.99 -18.99 2.34
N GLN A 93 0.81 -18.12 1.34
CA GLN A 93 -0.47 -17.97 0.66
C GLN A 93 -0.85 -19.21 -0.17
N LEU A 94 0.12 -19.83 -0.87
CA LEU A 94 -0.10 -21.05 -1.65
C LEU A 94 -0.32 -22.28 -0.77
N ASP A 95 0.28 -22.33 0.42
CA ASP A 95 0.00 -23.38 1.40
C ASP A 95 -1.45 -23.30 1.89
N ALA A 96 -1.97 -22.09 2.11
CA ALA A 96 -3.37 -21.85 2.50
C ALA A 96 -4.36 -22.06 1.33
N VAL A 97 -4.00 -21.61 0.13
CA VAL A 97 -4.84 -21.66 -1.07
C VAL A 97 -4.05 -22.24 -2.25
N PRO A 98 -3.91 -23.58 -2.36
CA PRO A 98 -3.07 -24.21 -3.40
C PRO A 98 -3.51 -23.95 -4.84
N ALA A 99 -4.76 -23.56 -5.05
CA ALA A 99 -5.30 -23.23 -6.37
C ALA A 99 -5.09 -21.76 -6.77
N LEU A 100 -4.49 -20.94 -5.90
CA LEU A 100 -4.29 -19.52 -6.17
C LEU A 100 -3.37 -19.32 -7.37
N VAL A 101 -3.80 -18.47 -8.30
CA VAL A 101 -2.96 -18.00 -9.41
C VAL A 101 -2.18 -16.78 -8.96
N VAL A 102 -0.87 -16.93 -8.86
CA VAL A 102 0.02 -15.81 -8.52
C VAL A 102 0.59 -15.21 -9.81
N PRO A 103 0.34 -13.92 -10.10
CA PRO A 103 0.87 -13.27 -11.29
C PRO A 103 2.40 -13.11 -11.18
N ASP A 104 3.06 -12.81 -12.30
CA ASP A 104 4.40 -12.23 -12.25
C ASP A 104 4.31 -10.82 -11.66
N ILE A 105 5.24 -10.46 -10.77
CA ILE A 105 5.21 -9.21 -10.02
C ILE A 105 6.52 -8.45 -10.23
N THR A 106 6.43 -7.19 -10.65
CA THR A 106 7.55 -6.25 -10.67
C THR A 106 7.47 -5.33 -9.46
N VAL A 107 8.56 -5.23 -8.70
CA VAL A 107 8.61 -4.50 -7.44
C VAL A 107 9.57 -3.34 -7.53
N LEU A 108 9.10 -2.16 -7.14
CA LEU A 108 9.81 -0.90 -7.10
C LEU A 108 9.91 -0.42 -5.65
N LEU A 109 11.12 -0.07 -5.20
CA LEU A 109 11.34 0.67 -3.95
C LEU A 109 11.99 2.02 -4.27
N VAL A 110 11.37 3.13 -3.87
CA VAL A 110 11.86 4.49 -4.11
C VAL A 110 11.85 5.29 -2.81
N LEU A 111 12.81 6.19 -2.66
CA LEU A 111 12.79 7.15 -1.57
C LEU A 111 11.68 8.19 -1.77
N GLY A 112 10.98 8.54 -0.71
CA GLY A 112 10.04 9.66 -0.74
C GLY A 112 10.71 11.02 -0.61
N ASP A 113 9.95 12.08 -0.86
CA ASP A 113 10.37 13.48 -0.72
C ASP A 113 10.47 13.84 0.77
N PRO A 114 11.67 14.13 1.30
CA PRO A 114 11.84 14.47 2.69
C PRO A 114 11.40 15.88 3.08
N ASP A 115 10.94 16.67 2.09
CA ASP A 115 10.40 18.01 2.27
C ASP A 115 8.86 18.05 2.11
N ASP A 116 8.23 16.93 1.74
CA ASP A 116 6.77 16.83 1.72
C ASP A 116 6.25 16.55 3.14
N THR A 117 5.79 17.60 3.81
CA THR A 117 5.30 17.55 5.19
C THR A 117 4.16 16.53 5.37
N TYR A 118 3.22 16.45 4.43
CA TYR A 118 2.15 15.47 4.51
C TYR A 118 2.70 14.04 4.46
N PHE A 119 3.64 13.79 3.54
CA PHE A 119 4.29 12.50 3.42
C PHE A 119 5.04 12.13 4.72
N ILE A 120 5.87 13.03 5.24
CA ILE A 120 6.70 12.76 6.42
C ILE A 120 5.90 12.68 7.72
N GLU A 121 4.99 13.62 7.94
CA GLU A 121 4.32 13.80 9.24
C GLU A 121 2.97 13.05 9.28
N SER A 122 2.09 13.29 8.30
CA SER A 122 0.71 12.80 8.34
C SER A 122 0.61 11.31 8.01
N ILE A 123 1.31 10.85 6.98
CA ILE A 123 1.33 9.43 6.56
C ILE A 123 2.63 8.71 6.92
N ARG A 124 3.45 9.32 7.79
CA ARG A 124 4.59 8.69 8.47
C ARG A 124 5.67 8.14 7.52
N GLY A 125 5.86 8.83 6.40
CA GLY A 125 6.93 8.60 5.44
C GLY A 125 6.81 7.29 4.69
N PHE A 126 5.60 6.80 4.41
CA PHE A 126 5.41 5.56 3.66
C PHE A 126 4.12 5.60 2.83
N ILE A 127 4.25 5.24 1.55
CA ILE A 127 3.14 4.98 0.63
C ILE A 127 3.43 3.64 -0.03
N GLY A 128 2.44 2.75 -0.02
CA GLY A 128 2.46 1.50 -0.77
C GLY A 128 1.35 1.48 -1.81
N ASN A 129 1.59 0.73 -2.88
CA ASN A 129 0.55 0.38 -3.85
C ASN A 129 0.82 -1.03 -4.39
N GLY A 130 -0.02 -1.98 -3.99
CA GLY A 130 -0.09 -3.32 -4.54
C GLY A 130 -1.34 -3.58 -5.39
N SER A 131 -2.28 -2.64 -5.48
CA SER A 131 -3.57 -2.85 -6.15
C SER A 131 -3.47 -2.91 -7.68
N ALA A 132 -2.39 -2.38 -8.25
CA ALA A 132 -2.08 -2.56 -9.66
C ALA A 132 -1.51 -3.97 -9.92
N THR A 133 -2.37 -4.95 -10.20
CA THR A 133 -1.98 -6.36 -10.41
C THR A 133 -0.75 -6.48 -11.31
N GLY A 134 0.27 -7.20 -10.81
CA GLY A 134 1.58 -7.36 -11.44
C GLY A 134 2.64 -6.32 -11.04
N PHE A 135 2.28 -5.30 -10.25
CA PHE A 135 3.19 -4.28 -9.74
C PHE A 135 3.03 -4.07 -8.24
N ILE A 136 4.15 -3.90 -7.54
CA ILE A 136 4.20 -3.40 -6.17
C ILE A 136 5.12 -2.18 -6.16
N SER A 137 4.60 -1.04 -5.72
CA SER A 137 5.38 0.19 -5.53
C SER A 137 5.45 0.56 -4.06
N LEU A 138 6.66 0.77 -3.55
CA LEU A 138 6.92 1.23 -2.20
C LEU A 138 7.67 2.56 -2.29
N ILE A 139 7.07 3.63 -1.77
CA ILE A 139 7.70 4.94 -1.62
C ILE A 139 7.86 5.20 -0.13
N LEU A 140 9.10 5.26 0.36
CA LEU A 140 9.32 5.37 1.80
C LEU A 140 10.51 6.24 2.19
N TRP A 141 10.43 6.83 3.38
CA TRP A 141 11.55 7.43 4.07
C TRP A 141 12.08 6.45 5.12
N PRO A 142 13.40 6.16 5.18
CA PRO A 142 13.95 5.10 6.01
C PRO A 142 14.06 5.53 7.49
N THR A 143 12.95 5.85 8.13
CA THR A 143 12.87 6.00 9.59
C THR A 143 13.13 4.66 10.27
N GLU A 144 13.44 4.67 11.57
CA GLU A 144 13.58 3.41 12.32
C GLU A 144 12.30 2.57 12.26
N GLU A 145 11.13 3.21 12.35
CA GLU A 145 9.83 2.55 12.20
C GLU A 145 9.68 1.89 10.83
N ASN A 146 9.92 2.63 9.73
CA ASN A 146 9.71 2.11 8.38
C ASN A 146 10.72 1.00 8.04
N LEU A 147 11.95 1.09 8.54
CA LEU A 147 12.93 0.02 8.42
C LEU A 147 12.56 -1.21 9.26
N ALA A 148 11.95 -1.04 10.42
CA ALA A 148 11.56 -2.14 11.30
C ALA A 148 10.36 -2.95 10.76
N ARG A 149 9.48 -2.32 9.97
CA ARG A 149 8.27 -2.95 9.39
C ARG A 149 8.35 -3.21 7.89
N LEU A 150 9.51 -3.04 7.26
CA LEU A 150 9.66 -3.04 5.80
C LEU A 150 9.08 -4.32 5.16
N GLU A 151 9.39 -5.48 5.72
CA GLU A 151 8.88 -6.77 5.24
C GLU A 151 7.36 -6.87 5.39
N ALA A 152 6.83 -6.47 6.54
CA ALA A 152 5.40 -6.50 6.80
C ALA A 152 4.63 -5.61 5.83
N ALA A 153 5.15 -4.41 5.54
CA ALA A 153 4.55 -3.50 4.58
C ALA A 153 4.61 -4.05 3.14
N ALA A 154 5.71 -4.70 2.74
CA ALA A 154 5.78 -5.37 1.44
C ALA A 154 4.76 -6.52 1.33
N VAL A 155 4.55 -7.27 2.41
CA VAL A 155 3.55 -8.35 2.47
C VAL A 155 2.11 -7.82 2.47
N HIS A 156 1.86 -6.66 3.10
CA HIS A 156 0.60 -5.95 2.97
C HIS A 156 0.32 -5.63 1.50
N GLU A 157 1.25 -5.00 0.77
CA GLU A 157 1.03 -4.69 -0.65
C GLU A 157 0.88 -5.93 -1.53
N LEU A 158 1.58 -7.02 -1.21
CA LEU A 158 1.37 -8.29 -1.88
C LEU A 158 -0.07 -8.77 -1.73
N ASN A 159 -0.68 -8.64 -0.55
CA ASN A 159 -2.05 -9.06 -0.32
C ASN A 159 -3.03 -8.37 -1.29
N HIS A 160 -2.90 -7.05 -1.48
CA HIS A 160 -3.67 -6.32 -2.49
C HIS A 160 -3.46 -6.89 -3.88
N ASN A 161 -2.21 -7.17 -4.27
CA ASN A 161 -1.89 -7.71 -5.60
C ASN A 161 -2.56 -9.06 -5.85
N LEU A 162 -2.57 -9.94 -4.83
CA LEU A 162 -3.18 -11.27 -4.89
C LEU A 162 -4.70 -11.21 -4.80
N ARG A 163 -5.26 -10.27 -4.04
CA ARG A 163 -6.71 -10.06 -3.92
C ARG A 163 -7.34 -9.70 -5.25
N TYR A 164 -6.66 -8.86 -6.04
CA TYR A 164 -7.10 -8.42 -7.36
C TYR A 164 -6.46 -9.20 -8.52
N ALA A 165 -5.77 -10.31 -8.23
CA ALA A 165 -5.23 -11.21 -9.25
C ALA A 165 -6.37 -11.99 -9.96
N PRO A 166 -6.12 -12.58 -11.14
CA PRO A 166 -7.11 -13.41 -11.83
C PRO A 166 -7.71 -14.49 -10.91
N GLY A 167 -9.05 -14.53 -10.85
CA GLY A 167 -9.79 -15.43 -9.96
C GLY A 167 -10.14 -14.82 -8.60
N GLY A 168 -9.61 -13.63 -8.28
CA GLY A 168 -9.95 -12.84 -7.10
C GLY A 168 -11.08 -11.83 -7.35
N VAL A 169 -11.07 -10.75 -6.57
CA VAL A 169 -12.07 -9.67 -6.66
C VAL A 169 -11.82 -8.86 -7.93
N VAL A 170 -12.88 -8.64 -8.71
CA VAL A 170 -12.81 -7.79 -9.89
C VAL A 170 -12.89 -6.33 -9.45
N TRP A 171 -11.81 -5.59 -9.72
CA TRP A 171 -11.75 -4.15 -9.47
C TRP A 171 -12.34 -3.36 -10.65
N ASP A 172 -13.45 -2.68 -10.44
CA ASP A 172 -14.03 -1.71 -11.38
C ASP A 172 -14.09 -0.32 -10.70
N PRO A 173 -13.25 0.64 -11.11
CA PRO A 173 -13.20 1.98 -10.51
C PRO A 173 -14.55 2.71 -10.45
N ALA A 174 -15.47 2.40 -11.37
CA ALA A 174 -16.78 3.06 -11.45
C ALA A 174 -17.81 2.47 -10.47
N THR A 175 -17.68 1.20 -10.10
CA THR A 175 -18.68 0.49 -9.29
C THR A 175 -18.16 -0.07 -7.98
N VAL A 176 -16.84 -0.07 -7.76
CA VAL A 176 -16.23 -0.48 -6.50
C VAL A 176 -16.72 0.41 -5.36
N VAL A 177 -17.01 -0.19 -4.20
CA VAL A 177 -17.54 0.53 -3.03
C VAL A 177 -16.46 0.72 -1.96
N VAL A 178 -16.64 1.69 -1.07
CA VAL A 178 -15.73 1.98 0.04
C VAL A 178 -15.46 0.74 0.89
N GLY A 179 -16.49 -0.08 1.13
CA GLY A 179 -16.38 -1.32 1.90
C GLY A 179 -15.37 -2.32 1.33
N GLU A 180 -15.19 -2.36 0.00
CA GLU A 180 -14.17 -3.20 -0.62
C GLU A 180 -12.76 -2.72 -0.26
N GLN A 181 -12.49 -1.41 -0.37
CA GLN A 181 -11.18 -0.88 0.00
C GLN A 181 -10.90 -1.06 1.50
N VAL A 182 -11.88 -0.77 2.37
CA VAL A 182 -11.75 -0.94 3.83
C VAL A 182 -11.41 -2.39 4.19
N VAL A 183 -12.11 -3.36 3.61
CA VAL A 183 -11.82 -4.78 3.84
C VAL A 183 -10.47 -5.18 3.24
N SER A 184 -10.11 -4.65 2.07
CA SER A 184 -8.79 -4.88 1.45
C SER A 184 -7.65 -4.47 2.39
N GLU A 185 -7.72 -3.27 2.97
CA GLU A 185 -6.71 -2.82 3.95
C GLU A 185 -6.68 -3.71 5.20
N GLY A 186 -7.86 -4.08 5.72
CA GLY A 186 -7.96 -4.98 6.86
C GLY A 186 -7.36 -6.36 6.61
N LEU A 187 -7.61 -6.96 5.44
CA LEU A 187 -7.06 -8.26 5.06
C LEU A 187 -5.55 -8.20 4.83
N ALA A 188 -5.07 -7.11 4.23
CA ALA A 188 -3.65 -6.88 4.01
C ALA A 188 -2.88 -6.74 5.34
N ASP A 189 -3.40 -5.96 6.29
CA ASP A 189 -2.86 -5.87 7.65
C ASP A 189 -2.97 -7.20 8.40
N ALA A 190 -4.10 -7.91 8.30
CA ALA A 190 -4.27 -9.22 8.94
C ALA A 190 -3.26 -10.25 8.42
N PHE A 191 -3.00 -10.28 7.12
CA PHE A 191 -2.01 -11.18 6.52
C PHE A 191 -0.58 -10.78 6.90
N ALA A 192 -0.26 -9.49 6.93
CA ALA A 192 1.02 -9.00 7.43
C ALA A 192 1.21 -9.37 8.92
N ARG A 193 0.17 -9.25 9.75
CA ARG A 193 0.18 -9.65 11.17
C ARG A 193 0.35 -11.15 11.37
N GLN A 194 -0.27 -11.97 10.52
CA GLN A 194 -0.09 -13.41 10.53
C GLN A 194 1.39 -13.80 10.37
N MET A 195 2.17 -13.03 9.61
CA MET A 195 3.59 -13.30 9.37
C MET A 195 4.56 -12.57 10.31
N TYR A 196 4.23 -11.34 10.71
CA TYR A 196 5.15 -10.44 11.42
C TYR A 196 4.61 -9.93 12.76
N GLY A 197 3.49 -10.46 13.25
CA GLY A 197 2.87 -10.04 14.50
C GLY A 197 2.46 -8.57 14.47
N PRO A 198 2.57 -7.83 15.59
CA PRO A 198 2.09 -6.44 15.67
C PRO A 198 2.68 -5.46 14.65
N SER A 199 3.85 -5.76 14.07
CA SER A 199 4.44 -4.95 13.00
C SER A 199 3.65 -4.98 11.69
N GLY A 200 2.67 -5.88 11.56
CA GLY A 200 1.77 -5.96 10.42
C GLY A 200 0.68 -4.91 10.36
N TYR A 201 0.42 -4.16 11.44
CA TYR A 201 -0.52 -3.04 11.37
C TYR A 201 0.06 -1.88 10.56
N THR A 202 -0.78 -1.27 9.72
CA THR A 202 -0.44 -0.03 9.07
C THR A 202 -0.45 1.12 10.10
N PRO A 203 0.68 1.82 10.33
CA PRO A 203 0.83 2.69 11.51
C PRO A 203 -0.13 3.87 11.62
N ILE A 204 -0.72 4.33 10.51
CA ILE A 204 -1.68 5.44 10.54
C ILE A 204 -3.05 5.04 11.11
N GLY A 205 -3.42 3.77 11.06
CA GLY A 205 -4.70 3.27 11.60
C GLY A 205 -4.66 2.90 13.09
N VAL A 206 -3.46 2.64 13.64
CA VAL A 206 -3.30 2.05 14.99
C VAL A 206 -3.98 2.86 16.10
N ALA A 207 -3.93 4.19 16.01
CA ALA A 207 -4.51 5.07 17.04
C ALA A 207 -6.04 4.96 17.14
N HIS A 208 -6.71 4.40 16.12
CA HIS A 208 -8.16 4.35 16.01
C HIS A 208 -8.73 2.92 16.07
N LEU A 209 -7.91 1.91 16.38
CA LEU A 209 -8.34 0.50 16.43
C LEU A 209 -9.47 0.24 17.43
N ASP A 210 -9.52 1.00 18.52
CA ASP A 210 -10.53 0.87 19.59
C ASP A 210 -11.51 2.07 19.63
N ASP A 211 -11.60 2.85 18.55
CA ASP A 211 -12.46 4.05 18.46
C ASP A 211 -13.80 3.70 17.79
N ASP A 212 -14.85 3.54 18.60
CA ASP A 212 -16.19 3.20 18.13
C ASP A 212 -16.81 4.29 17.26
N ALA A 213 -16.56 5.57 17.54
CA ALA A 213 -17.12 6.66 16.74
C ALA A 213 -16.51 6.68 15.34
N VAL A 214 -15.21 6.41 15.23
CA VAL A 214 -14.52 6.27 13.94
C VAL A 214 -15.02 5.03 13.20
N PHE A 215 -15.16 3.91 13.90
CA PHE A 215 -15.67 2.67 13.32
C PHE A 215 -17.08 2.85 12.75
N ASP A 216 -18.03 3.33 13.56
CA ASP A 216 -19.41 3.57 13.16
C ASP A 216 -19.47 4.51 11.96
N ARG A 217 -18.66 5.58 11.99
CA ARG A 217 -18.60 6.51 10.88
C ARG A 217 -18.13 5.82 9.60
N VAL A 218 -17.08 5.01 9.62
CA VAL A 218 -16.64 4.27 8.41
C VAL A 218 -17.72 3.29 7.95
N VAL A 219 -18.40 2.60 8.86
CA VAL A 219 -19.47 1.64 8.55
C VAL A 219 -20.65 2.31 7.83
N GLU A 220 -21.03 3.54 8.18
CA GLU A 220 -22.04 4.31 7.45
C GLU A 220 -21.71 4.51 5.96
N GLY A 221 -20.42 4.47 5.61
CA GLY A 221 -19.90 4.75 4.27
C GLY A 221 -19.65 3.51 3.40
N VAL A 222 -19.77 2.29 3.91
CA VAL A 222 -19.27 1.09 3.20
C VAL A 222 -19.93 0.85 1.83
N ASP A 223 -21.18 1.27 1.67
CA ASP A 223 -21.94 1.13 0.41
C ASP A 223 -21.75 2.32 -0.54
N VAL A 224 -20.94 3.33 -0.18
CA VAL A 224 -20.64 4.47 -1.07
C VAL A 224 -19.81 3.97 -2.25
N GLY A 225 -20.37 4.10 -3.45
CA GLY A 225 -19.78 3.62 -4.70
C GLY A 225 -18.90 4.66 -5.42
N GLY A 226 -17.80 4.18 -5.99
CA GLY A 226 -16.87 4.92 -6.82
C GLY A 226 -15.54 5.22 -6.12
N MET A 227 -14.44 4.94 -6.83
CA MET A 227 -13.07 5.08 -6.31
C MET A 227 -12.73 6.51 -5.86
N GLN A 228 -13.39 7.54 -6.41
CA GLN A 228 -13.18 8.93 -6.02
C GLN A 228 -13.47 9.21 -4.53
N HIS A 229 -14.20 8.33 -3.84
CA HIS A 229 -14.53 8.48 -2.42
C HIS A 229 -13.50 7.84 -1.49
N PHE A 230 -12.59 6.99 -1.98
CA PHE A 230 -11.72 6.17 -1.12
C PHE A 230 -10.77 6.98 -0.28
N VAL A 231 -10.22 8.07 -0.82
CA VAL A 231 -9.31 8.93 -0.05
C VAL A 231 -10.02 9.44 1.21
N SER A 232 -11.22 9.99 1.08
CA SER A 232 -11.97 10.53 2.22
C SER A 232 -12.34 9.47 3.26
N TRP A 233 -12.82 8.30 2.82
CA TRP A 233 -13.31 7.28 3.74
C TRP A 233 -12.22 6.39 4.35
N VAL A 234 -11.13 6.15 3.61
CA VAL A 234 -10.10 5.21 4.04
C VAL A 234 -8.90 5.91 4.65
N HIS A 235 -8.43 6.97 4.00
CA HIS A 235 -7.28 7.74 4.46
C HIS A 235 -7.70 8.83 5.43
N GLY A 236 -8.85 9.47 5.24
CA GLY A 236 -9.40 10.50 6.13
C GLY A 236 -9.31 11.91 5.56
N ASP A 237 -9.83 12.88 6.31
CA ASP A 237 -10.12 14.23 5.84
C ASP A 237 -8.89 15.01 5.39
N GLU A 238 -7.76 14.86 6.08
CA GLU A 238 -6.52 15.54 5.68
C GLU A 238 -6.02 15.07 4.30
N ALA A 239 -6.14 13.76 4.00
CA ALA A 239 -5.83 13.23 2.69
C ALA A 239 -6.82 13.72 1.63
N ALA A 240 -8.12 13.76 1.97
CA ALA A 240 -9.15 14.28 1.09
C ALA A 240 -8.84 15.72 0.67
N LEU A 241 -8.56 16.59 1.65
CA LEU A 241 -8.21 17.99 1.40
C LEU A 241 -6.96 18.13 0.52
N ARG A 242 -5.92 17.31 0.77
CA ARG A 242 -4.70 17.31 -0.05
C ARG A 242 -4.98 16.99 -1.52
N TYR A 243 -5.84 16.00 -1.77
CA TYR A 243 -6.12 15.53 -3.13
C TYR A 243 -7.40 16.13 -3.74
N GLY A 244 -7.96 17.18 -3.14
CA GLY A 244 -9.13 17.91 -3.65
C GLY A 244 -10.45 17.16 -3.52
N GLY A 245 -10.52 16.16 -2.63
CA GLY A 245 -11.74 15.46 -2.24
C GLY A 245 -12.50 16.16 -1.11
N GLU A 246 -13.74 15.75 -0.90
CA GLU A 246 -14.61 16.27 0.16
C GLU A 246 -14.35 15.53 1.48
N PRO A 247 -14.09 16.24 2.59
CA PRO A 247 -14.02 15.68 3.93
C PRO A 247 -15.32 15.00 4.35
N VAL A 248 -15.23 13.93 5.12
CA VAL A 248 -16.38 13.15 5.62
C VAL A 248 -16.40 13.02 7.15
N GLY A 249 -15.50 13.72 7.85
CA GLY A 249 -15.41 13.72 9.31
C GLY A 249 -14.55 12.59 9.87
N LEU A 250 -13.62 12.06 9.07
CA LEU A 250 -12.79 10.92 9.47
C LEU A 250 -11.33 11.32 9.72
N PRO A 251 -10.70 10.80 10.80
CA PRO A 251 -9.29 11.03 11.06
C PRO A 251 -8.39 10.23 10.12
N MET A 252 -7.09 10.49 10.19
CA MET A 252 -6.09 9.79 9.39
C MET A 252 -6.09 8.29 9.68
N GLY A 253 -6.13 7.46 8.64
CA GLY A 253 -6.09 6.01 8.75
C GLY A 253 -7.39 5.36 9.25
N ALA A 254 -8.52 6.08 9.27
CA ALA A 254 -9.80 5.57 9.76
C ALA A 254 -10.25 4.25 9.11
N GLY A 255 -10.15 4.14 7.78
CA GLY A 255 -10.54 2.91 7.08
C GLY A 255 -9.62 1.73 7.38
N TYR A 256 -8.33 1.97 7.64
CA TYR A 256 -7.41 0.91 8.07
C TYR A 256 -7.81 0.36 9.44
N ALA A 257 -8.16 1.24 10.38
CA ALA A 257 -8.61 0.86 11.70
C ALA A 257 -9.93 0.06 11.65
N ALA A 258 -10.92 0.58 10.93
CA ALA A 258 -12.21 -0.09 10.77
C ALA A 258 -12.08 -1.41 10.00
N GLY A 259 -11.24 -1.45 8.97
CA GLY A 259 -10.93 -2.65 8.21
C GLY A 259 -10.35 -3.75 9.08
N ASN A 260 -9.38 -3.43 9.96
CA ASN A 260 -8.84 -4.38 10.93
C ASN A 260 -9.92 -4.93 11.86
N ARG A 261 -10.81 -4.08 12.42
CA ARG A 261 -11.92 -4.53 13.27
C ARG A 261 -12.88 -5.47 12.53
N LEU A 262 -13.28 -5.13 11.31
CA LEU A 262 -14.19 -5.94 10.50
C LEU A 262 -13.56 -7.31 10.18
N VAL A 263 -12.32 -7.31 9.72
CA VAL A 263 -11.62 -8.55 9.35
C VAL A 263 -11.34 -9.40 10.57
N ASP A 264 -10.90 -8.83 11.69
CA ASP A 264 -10.64 -9.59 12.92
C ASP A 264 -11.91 -10.26 13.46
N ALA A 265 -13.05 -9.55 13.44
CA ALA A 265 -14.34 -10.12 13.81
C ALA A 265 -14.74 -11.27 12.88
N TYR A 266 -14.57 -11.11 11.57
CA TYR A 266 -14.85 -12.17 10.58
C TYR A 266 -13.97 -13.42 10.79
N LEU A 267 -12.65 -13.23 10.94
CA LEU A 267 -11.70 -14.32 11.12
C LEU A 267 -11.99 -15.07 12.44
N ALA A 268 -12.31 -14.35 13.51
CA ALA A 268 -12.70 -14.94 14.79
C ALA A 268 -13.99 -15.76 14.68
N ALA A 269 -15.01 -15.24 13.99
CA ALA A 269 -16.31 -15.90 13.82
C ALA A 269 -16.23 -17.18 12.98
N THR A 270 -15.37 -17.17 11.96
CA THR A 270 -15.27 -18.26 10.99
C THR A 270 -14.16 -19.26 11.30
N GLY A 271 -13.19 -18.88 12.13
CA GLY A 271 -11.98 -19.66 12.39
C GLY A 271 -11.02 -19.74 11.19
N THR A 272 -11.21 -18.91 10.17
CA THR A 272 -10.33 -18.84 9.00
C THR A 272 -9.12 -17.95 9.27
N THR A 273 -8.05 -18.18 8.52
CA THR A 273 -6.86 -17.33 8.50
C THR A 273 -7.00 -16.19 7.48
N ALA A 274 -6.19 -15.13 7.62
CA ALA A 274 -6.18 -14.02 6.66
C ALA A 274 -5.80 -14.50 5.24
N ALA A 275 -4.90 -15.48 5.15
CA ALA A 275 -4.52 -16.10 3.89
C ALA A 275 -5.71 -16.82 3.22
N GLU A 276 -6.51 -17.58 3.97
CA GLU A 276 -7.70 -18.26 3.44
C GLU A 276 -8.81 -17.27 3.05
N ALA A 277 -8.91 -16.16 3.76
CA ALA A 277 -9.92 -15.13 3.52
C ALA A 277 -9.63 -14.21 2.30
N LEU A 278 -8.47 -14.36 1.64
CA LEU A 278 -7.98 -13.46 0.58
C LEU A 278 -9.04 -13.09 -0.48
N HIS A 279 -9.81 -14.07 -0.95
CA HIS A 279 -10.82 -13.89 -2.01
C HIS A 279 -12.26 -13.91 -1.50
N VAL A 280 -12.47 -13.84 -0.18
CA VAL A 280 -13.82 -13.69 0.37
C VAL A 280 -14.37 -12.30 -0.03
N PRO A 281 -15.61 -12.22 -0.55
CA PRO A 281 -16.23 -10.95 -0.88
C PRO A 281 -16.30 -10.03 0.34
N SER A 282 -15.96 -8.75 0.16
CA SER A 282 -16.00 -7.75 1.24
C SER A 282 -17.38 -7.66 1.90
N ALA A 283 -18.45 -7.70 1.12
CA ALA A 283 -19.82 -7.71 1.64
C ALA A 283 -20.07 -8.87 2.63
N THR A 284 -19.51 -10.06 2.35
CA THR A 284 -19.64 -11.22 3.26
C THR A 284 -18.83 -11.02 4.54
N ILE A 285 -17.62 -10.47 4.44
CA ILE A 285 -16.80 -10.13 5.61
C ILE A 285 -17.53 -9.12 6.48
N ILE A 286 -18.03 -8.03 5.89
CA ILE A 286 -18.76 -6.97 6.59
C ILE A 286 -20.03 -7.53 7.26
N GLU A 287 -20.84 -8.30 6.53
CA GLU A 287 -22.10 -8.86 7.05
C GLU A 287 -21.87 -9.75 8.28
N VAL A 288 -20.88 -10.64 8.21
CA VAL A 288 -20.55 -11.53 9.34
C VAL A 288 -19.95 -10.73 10.50
N ALA A 289 -19.02 -9.83 10.22
CA ALA A 289 -18.36 -9.01 11.24
C ALA A 289 -19.36 -8.16 12.03
N LEU A 290 -20.28 -7.46 11.35
CA LEU A 290 -21.27 -6.60 12.01
C LEU A 290 -22.24 -7.40 12.90
N ARG A 291 -22.57 -8.65 12.54
CA ARG A 291 -23.40 -9.51 13.41
C ARG A 291 -22.72 -9.85 14.74
N GLU A 292 -21.40 -9.94 14.75
CA GLU A 292 -20.61 -10.26 15.94
C GLU A 292 -20.27 -9.01 16.77
N LEU A 293 -20.14 -7.86 16.13
CA LEU A 293 -19.80 -6.59 16.78
C LEU A 293 -21.00 -5.89 17.44
N GLY A 294 -22.24 -6.27 17.08
CA GLY A 294 -23.48 -5.77 17.67
C GLY A 294 -24.09 -4.58 16.93
#